data_AF-A0A7C0YFI5-F1
#
_entry.id   AF-A0A7C0YFI5-F1
#
_cell.length_a   1.000
_cell.length_b   1.000
_cell.length_c   1.000
_cell.angle_alpha   90.00
_cell.angle_beta   90.00
_cell.angle_gamma   90.00
#
_symmetry.space_group_name_H-M   'P 1'
#
loop_
_entity.id
_entity.type
_entity.pdbx_description
1 polymer ?
#
loop_
_entity_poly.entity_id
_entity_poly.type
_entity_poly.pdbx_seq_one_letter_code
_entity_poly.pdbx_strand_id
1 'polypeptide(L)'
;METEEPTPEGRSPRQEVSPVFDLVVCGGGLAGVCAALAASRLRLKTALIQDRPVLGGNSSSEIRVPLAGAANGNPWAREGGIIEELVLTERFNNFTSRRESQINDVWDLVLYDKCRQEENLSLYLNTSIRRVKKEKNRLISVFASQLGSERELEIKGDLFVDATGDGVVAYLAGAEYRMGREGKDEFDEKWAPDKPDMGIMGNSLLFAVRDVGKPVPFRPPSWAEKYPADSVALKTRFHNRLPGYWWIEVGFPYHTIFDNEKIREEIMRHVLGVWN
;
A
#
# COMPACT_ATOMS: atom_id res chain seq x y z
N MET A 1 -46.13 -23.55 -11.87
CA MET A 1 -45.01 -23.68 -12.83
C MET A 1 -43.79 -23.11 -12.12
N GLU A 2 -43.11 -23.97 -11.37
CA GLU A 2 -41.76 -23.69 -10.90
C GLU A 2 -40.87 -23.77 -12.13
N THR A 3 -40.26 -22.66 -12.51
CA THR A 3 -39.22 -22.66 -13.54
C THR A 3 -37.99 -23.29 -12.91
N GLU A 4 -37.66 -24.52 -13.33
CA GLU A 4 -36.36 -25.12 -13.07
C GLU A 4 -35.28 -24.21 -13.67
N GLU A 5 -34.72 -23.33 -12.85
CA GLU A 5 -33.46 -22.69 -13.21
C GLU A 5 -32.38 -23.78 -13.24
N PRO A 6 -31.60 -23.89 -14.33
CA PRO A 6 -30.54 -24.88 -14.39
C PRO A 6 -29.51 -24.58 -13.30
N THR A 7 -29.39 -25.50 -12.34
CA THR A 7 -28.32 -25.48 -11.35
C THR A 7 -26.98 -25.46 -12.09
N PRO A 8 -26.13 -24.42 -11.96
CA PRO A 8 -24.88 -24.36 -12.72
C PRO A 8 -23.99 -25.54 -12.34
N GLU A 9 -23.64 -26.37 -13.33
CA GLU A 9 -22.65 -27.44 -13.19
C GLU A 9 -21.30 -26.83 -12.79
N GLY A 10 -20.97 -26.92 -11.50
CA GLY A 10 -19.68 -26.50 -10.94
C GLY A 10 -19.47 -24.98 -10.94
N ARG A 11 -19.27 -24.39 -9.75
CA ARG A 11 -18.78 -23.01 -9.63
C ARG A 11 -17.30 -22.95 -10.04
N SER A 12 -17.04 -22.89 -11.33
CA SER A 12 -15.74 -22.43 -11.82
C SER A 12 -15.71 -20.90 -11.75
N PRO A 13 -14.60 -20.27 -11.32
CA PRO A 13 -14.51 -18.81 -11.32
C PRO A 13 -14.82 -18.25 -12.70
N ARG A 14 -15.51 -17.10 -12.75
CA ARG A 14 -15.83 -16.46 -14.03
C ARG A 14 -14.54 -15.97 -14.65
N GLN A 15 -14.11 -16.64 -15.72
CA GLN A 15 -12.95 -16.22 -16.49
C GLN A 15 -13.35 -15.09 -17.43
N GLU A 16 -12.71 -13.94 -17.28
CA GLU A 16 -12.88 -12.82 -18.19
C GLU A 16 -11.55 -12.42 -18.83
N VAL A 17 -11.57 -12.34 -20.15
CA VAL A 17 -10.47 -11.75 -20.92
C VAL A 17 -10.72 -10.25 -20.97
N SER A 18 -9.86 -9.49 -20.30
CA SER A 18 -9.90 -8.04 -20.38
C SER A 18 -9.43 -7.57 -21.76
N PRO A 19 -9.82 -6.35 -22.20
CA PRO A 19 -9.24 -5.77 -23.40
C PRO A 19 -7.71 -5.67 -23.30
N VAL A 20 -7.01 -5.63 -24.43
CA VAL A 20 -5.56 -5.36 -24.45
C VAL A 20 -5.33 -3.88 -24.13
N PHE A 21 -4.32 -3.62 -23.30
CA PHE A 21 -3.89 -2.30 -22.84
C PHE A 21 -2.51 -1.95 -23.40
N ASP A 22 -2.25 -0.67 -23.61
CA ASP A 22 -0.90 -0.20 -23.97
C ASP A 22 0.02 -0.28 -22.75
N LEU A 23 -0.52 0.04 -21.56
CA LEU A 23 0.19 0.00 -20.28
C LEU A 23 -0.63 -0.67 -19.18
N VAL A 24 -0.03 -1.61 -18.47
CA VAL A 24 -0.60 -2.23 -17.26
C VAL A 24 0.23 -1.84 -16.05
N VAL A 25 -0.38 -1.08 -15.14
CA VAL A 25 0.22 -0.64 -13.89
C VAL A 25 -0.28 -1.54 -12.75
N CYS A 26 0.66 -2.21 -12.09
CA CYS A 26 0.39 -3.17 -11.03
C CYS A 26 0.70 -2.53 -9.67
N GLY A 27 -0.31 -2.28 -8.84
CA GLY A 27 -0.18 -1.60 -7.56
C GLY A 27 -0.70 -0.16 -7.60
N GLY A 28 -1.78 0.11 -6.86
CA GLY A 28 -2.43 1.41 -6.70
C GLY A 28 -1.85 2.28 -5.57
N GLY A 29 -0.58 2.09 -5.23
CA GLY A 29 0.18 3.05 -4.42
C GLY A 29 0.40 4.37 -5.18
N LEU A 30 1.03 5.36 -4.54
CA LEU A 30 1.28 6.64 -5.20
C LEU A 30 2.09 6.53 -6.49
N ALA A 31 3.13 5.69 -6.50
CA ALA A 31 3.94 5.48 -7.69
C ALA A 31 3.08 4.96 -8.85
N GLY A 32 2.21 3.98 -8.60
CA GLY A 32 1.32 3.43 -9.62
C GLY A 32 0.19 4.38 -10.02
N VAL A 33 -0.41 5.11 -9.08
CA VAL A 33 -1.42 6.15 -9.38
C VAL A 33 -0.81 7.21 -10.28
N CYS A 34 0.37 7.73 -9.94
CA CYS A 34 1.06 8.73 -10.77
C CYS A 34 1.43 8.19 -12.15
N ALA A 35 1.95 6.95 -12.24
CA ALA A 35 2.25 6.31 -13.51
C ALA A 35 0.99 6.15 -14.38
N ALA A 36 -0.12 5.71 -13.80
CA ALA A 36 -1.38 5.50 -14.50
C ALA A 36 -2.00 6.82 -15.00
N LEU A 37 -2.01 7.86 -14.17
CA LEU A 37 -2.48 9.19 -14.55
C LEU A 37 -1.60 9.78 -15.66
N ALA A 38 -0.27 9.69 -15.54
CA ALA A 38 0.65 10.15 -16.58
C ALA A 38 0.41 9.44 -17.91
N ALA A 39 0.28 8.12 -17.89
CA ALA A 39 0.05 7.31 -19.08
C ALA A 39 -1.28 7.63 -19.77
N SER A 40 -2.37 7.76 -19.00
CA SER A 40 -3.67 8.14 -19.55
C SER A 40 -3.65 9.53 -20.20
N ARG A 41 -2.98 10.50 -19.57
CA ARG A 41 -2.81 11.86 -20.11
C ARG A 41 -1.96 11.89 -21.39
N LEU A 42 -1.06 10.93 -21.55
CA LEU A 42 -0.32 10.65 -22.78
C LEU A 42 -1.13 9.82 -23.80
N ARG A 43 -2.43 9.59 -23.54
CA ARG A 43 -3.39 8.88 -24.38
C ARG A 43 -3.13 7.38 -24.53
N LEU A 44 -2.39 6.79 -23.58
CA LEU A 44 -2.24 5.34 -23.51
C LEU A 44 -3.48 4.73 -22.85
N LYS A 45 -4.01 3.67 -23.47
CA LYS A 45 -5.04 2.83 -22.86
C LYS A 45 -4.41 2.06 -21.71
N THR A 46 -4.76 2.46 -20.49
CA THR A 46 -4.04 2.08 -19.28
C THR A 46 -4.94 1.26 -18.36
N ALA A 47 -4.41 0.18 -17.79
CA ALA A 47 -5.04 -0.54 -16.67
C ALA A 47 -4.28 -0.22 -15.38
N LEU A 48 -4.98 0.17 -14.32
CA LEU A 48 -4.43 0.26 -12.96
C LEU A 48 -5.05 -0.82 -12.09
N ILE A 49 -4.23 -1.75 -11.59
CA ILE A 49 -4.65 -2.89 -10.79
C ILE A 49 -4.24 -2.68 -9.34
N GLN A 50 -5.19 -2.76 -8.41
CA GLN A 50 -4.96 -2.59 -6.98
C GLN A 50 -5.66 -3.70 -6.19
N ASP A 51 -4.93 -4.30 -5.26
CA ASP A 51 -5.37 -5.46 -4.47
C ASP A 51 -6.45 -5.11 -3.43
N ARG A 52 -6.58 -3.83 -3.07
CA ARG A 52 -7.48 -3.29 -2.04
C ARG A 52 -8.56 -2.36 -2.61
N PRO A 53 -9.60 -2.00 -1.83
CA PRO A 53 -10.69 -1.16 -2.30
C PRO A 53 -10.32 0.33 -2.40
N VAL A 54 -9.14 0.73 -1.92
CA VAL A 54 -8.68 2.12 -1.91
C VAL A 54 -7.32 2.26 -2.59
N LEU A 55 -7.08 3.45 -3.15
CA LEU A 55 -5.80 3.86 -3.73
C LEU A 55 -4.92 4.54 -2.68
N GLY A 56 -3.64 4.74 -3.02
CA GLY A 56 -2.68 5.47 -2.19
C GLY A 56 -1.68 4.58 -1.43
N GLY A 57 -1.84 3.26 -1.47
CA GLY A 57 -0.91 2.32 -0.83
C GLY A 57 -0.80 2.58 0.68
N ASN A 58 0.41 2.82 1.20
CA ASN A 58 0.60 3.16 2.61
C ASN A 58 -0.03 4.51 2.99
N SER A 59 -0.27 5.38 2.02
CA SER A 59 -0.97 6.66 2.24
C SER A 59 -2.48 6.58 2.09
N SER A 60 -3.07 5.39 1.95
CA SER A 60 -4.53 5.26 1.94
C SER A 60 -5.13 5.40 3.33
N SER A 61 -6.44 5.60 3.44
CA SER A 61 -7.14 5.61 4.74
C SER A 61 -6.99 4.34 5.58
N GLU A 62 -6.60 3.21 4.97
CA GLU A 62 -6.37 1.93 5.66
C GLU A 62 -5.06 1.94 6.47
N ILE A 63 -4.01 2.59 5.96
CA ILE A 63 -2.64 2.55 6.52
C ILE A 63 -2.21 3.90 7.09
N ARG A 64 -2.65 5.00 6.45
CA ARG A 64 -2.57 6.40 6.90
C ARG A 64 -1.17 6.98 7.10
N VAL A 65 -0.17 6.44 6.39
CA VAL A 65 1.17 7.02 6.41
C VAL A 65 1.19 8.32 5.58
N PRO A 66 1.59 9.47 6.18
CA PRO A 66 1.66 10.75 5.52
C PRO A 66 2.66 10.79 4.35
N LEU A 67 2.38 11.65 3.36
CA LEU A 67 3.24 11.97 2.23
C LEU A 67 4.28 13.07 2.53
N ALA A 68 4.71 13.14 3.79
CA ALA A 68 5.56 14.23 4.27
C ALA A 68 7.03 13.81 4.47
N GLY A 69 7.36 12.52 4.34
CA GLY A 69 8.67 11.97 4.75
C GLY A 69 9.87 12.75 4.21
N ALA A 70 9.94 12.95 2.90
CA ALA A 70 11.05 13.65 2.26
C ALA A 70 11.13 15.14 2.64
N ALA A 71 9.98 15.81 2.73
CA ALA A 71 9.90 17.23 3.06
C ALA A 71 10.00 17.52 4.58
N ASN A 72 9.92 16.49 5.42
CA ASN A 72 9.92 16.61 6.88
C ASN A 72 11.32 16.99 7.38
N GLY A 73 11.53 18.29 7.61
CA GLY A 73 12.83 18.86 7.98
C GLY A 73 13.64 19.40 6.80
N ASN A 74 13.15 19.25 5.56
CA ASN A 74 13.72 19.88 4.38
C ASN A 74 12.64 20.29 3.36
N PRO A 75 12.16 21.56 3.36
CA PRO A 75 11.09 21.98 2.45
C PRO A 75 11.45 21.89 0.96
N TRP A 76 12.74 21.81 0.62
CA TRP A 76 13.22 21.70 -0.76
C TRP A 76 13.21 20.27 -1.31
N ALA A 77 12.94 19.28 -0.46
CA ALA A 77 12.84 17.86 -0.84
C ALA A 77 11.38 17.42 -1.08
N ARG A 78 10.45 18.37 -1.21
CA ARG A 78 9.05 18.08 -1.52
C ARG A 78 8.90 17.62 -2.97
N GLU A 79 8.24 16.49 -3.16
CA GLU A 79 7.94 15.93 -4.48
C GLU A 79 6.95 16.80 -5.26
N GLY A 80 7.22 17.01 -6.55
CA GLY A 80 6.42 17.84 -7.45
C GLY A 80 5.50 17.04 -8.39
N GLY A 81 4.99 17.71 -9.44
CA GLY A 81 4.26 17.07 -10.53
C GLY A 81 2.88 16.57 -10.15
N ILE A 82 2.54 15.34 -10.55
CA ILE A 82 1.21 14.75 -10.30
C ILE A 82 0.95 14.62 -8.78
N ILE A 83 1.96 14.28 -7.98
CA ILE A 83 1.80 14.21 -6.52
C ILE A 83 1.37 15.57 -5.95
N GLU A 84 2.00 16.65 -6.39
CA GLU A 84 1.66 18.00 -5.95
C GLU A 84 0.22 18.37 -6.34
N GLU A 85 -0.20 18.05 -7.57
CA GLU A 85 -1.59 18.24 -8.01
C GLU A 85 -2.59 17.53 -7.09
N LEU A 86 -2.32 16.27 -6.75
CA LEU A 86 -3.18 15.46 -5.88
C LEU A 86 -3.23 16.07 -4.47
N VAL A 87 -2.07 16.37 -3.87
CA VAL A 87 -1.99 16.94 -2.51
C VAL A 87 -2.69 18.30 -2.45
N LEU A 88 -2.49 19.18 -3.44
CA LEU A 88 -3.17 20.47 -3.49
C LEU A 88 -4.68 20.32 -3.64
N THR A 89 -5.14 19.38 -4.47
CA THR A 89 -6.57 19.07 -4.62
C THR A 89 -7.18 18.59 -3.29
N GLU A 90 -6.47 17.72 -2.58
CA GLU A 90 -6.93 17.25 -1.27
C GLU A 90 -6.94 18.36 -0.23
N ARG A 91 -5.91 19.22 -0.19
CA ARG A 91 -5.88 20.39 0.71
C ARG A 91 -7.00 21.38 0.41
N PHE A 92 -7.36 21.55 -0.86
CA PHE A 92 -8.49 22.39 -1.26
C PHE A 92 -9.83 21.80 -0.79
N ASN A 93 -10.02 20.49 -0.92
CA ASN A 93 -11.26 19.80 -0.56
C ASN A 93 -11.41 19.51 0.95
N ASN A 94 -10.30 19.52 1.70
CA ASN A 94 -10.29 19.12 3.09
C ASN A 94 -10.28 20.32 4.05
N PHE A 95 -11.39 20.51 4.76
CA PHE A 95 -11.62 21.61 5.70
C PHE A 95 -10.87 21.47 7.04
N THR A 96 -10.18 20.35 7.29
CA THR A 96 -9.45 20.15 8.56
C THR A 96 -8.07 20.78 8.52
N SER A 97 -7.80 21.68 9.48
CA SER A 97 -6.47 22.27 9.70
C SER A 97 -5.50 21.21 10.19
N ARG A 98 -4.83 20.54 9.26
CA ARG A 98 -3.85 19.51 9.56
C ARG A 98 -2.50 19.92 9.00
N ARG A 99 -1.45 19.78 9.81
CA ARG A 99 -0.08 19.68 9.28
C ARG A 99 -0.10 18.59 8.22
N GLU A 100 0.65 18.82 7.14
CA GLU A 100 0.70 18.01 5.94
C GLU A 100 0.43 16.52 6.21
N SER A 101 -0.57 15.98 5.51
CA SER A 101 -0.82 14.55 5.31
C SER A 101 -1.22 13.68 6.52
N GLN A 102 -2.02 14.16 7.48
CA GLN A 102 -2.85 13.18 8.19
C GLN A 102 -3.94 12.66 7.25
N ILE A 103 -3.65 11.51 6.65
CA ILE A 103 -4.50 10.83 5.69
C ILE A 103 -5.88 10.57 6.31
N ASN A 104 -6.92 10.88 5.55
CA ASN A 104 -8.30 10.56 5.85
C ASN A 104 -9.04 10.19 4.56
N ASP A 105 -10.33 9.90 4.66
CA ASP A 105 -11.14 9.41 3.54
C ASP A 105 -11.27 10.42 2.37
N VAL A 106 -11.04 11.73 2.60
CA VAL A 106 -10.99 12.73 1.53
C VAL A 106 -9.84 12.47 0.57
N TRP A 107 -8.70 11.96 1.08
CA TRP A 107 -7.57 11.62 0.24
C TRP A 107 -7.90 10.47 -0.72
N ASP A 108 -8.50 9.41 -0.20
CA ASP A 108 -8.93 8.27 -1.01
C ASP A 108 -9.91 8.71 -2.11
N LEU A 109 -10.85 9.61 -1.77
CA LEU A 109 -11.79 10.19 -2.73
C LEU A 109 -11.08 11.01 -3.81
N VAL A 110 -10.09 11.82 -3.46
CA VAL A 110 -9.31 12.60 -4.44
C VAL A 110 -8.56 11.68 -5.40
N LEU A 111 -7.88 10.66 -4.88
CA LEU A 111 -7.17 9.69 -5.71
C LEU A 111 -8.13 8.96 -6.66
N TYR A 112 -9.25 8.48 -6.12
CA TYR A 112 -10.27 7.78 -6.88
C TYR A 112 -10.88 8.67 -7.96
N ASP A 113 -11.32 9.88 -7.62
CA ASP A 113 -11.91 10.84 -8.54
C ASP A 113 -10.94 11.22 -9.67
N LYS A 114 -9.67 11.49 -9.34
CA LYS A 114 -8.64 11.79 -10.33
C LYS A 114 -8.42 10.64 -11.31
N CYS A 115 -8.39 9.39 -10.84
CA CYS A 115 -8.32 8.24 -11.74
C CYS A 115 -9.60 8.04 -12.56
N ARG A 116 -10.78 8.39 -12.02
CA ARG A 116 -12.07 8.25 -12.71
C ARG A 116 -12.30 9.31 -13.79
N GLN A 117 -11.67 10.47 -13.68
CA GLN A 117 -11.72 11.55 -14.68
C GLN A 117 -10.91 11.24 -15.94
N GLU A 118 -10.02 10.26 -15.89
CA GLU A 118 -9.14 9.87 -16.99
C GLU A 118 -9.83 8.88 -17.94
N GLU A 119 -10.17 9.33 -19.16
CA GLU A 119 -10.94 8.54 -20.13
C GLU A 119 -10.24 7.24 -20.59
N ASN A 120 -8.90 7.25 -20.64
CA ASN A 120 -8.10 6.11 -21.09
C ASN A 120 -7.68 5.19 -19.94
N LEU A 121 -8.15 5.43 -18.71
CA LEU A 121 -7.76 4.67 -17.52
C LEU A 121 -8.88 3.72 -17.07
N SER A 122 -8.59 2.42 -17.12
CA SER A 122 -9.43 1.37 -16.52
C SER A 122 -8.92 1.01 -15.14
N LEU A 123 -9.78 1.12 -14.13
CA LEU A 123 -9.44 0.87 -12.74
C LEU A 123 -9.95 -0.49 -12.26
N TYR A 124 -9.04 -1.32 -11.73
CA TYR A 124 -9.31 -2.65 -11.21
C TYR A 124 -8.98 -2.72 -9.72
N LEU A 125 -9.95 -2.34 -8.87
CA LEU A 125 -9.83 -2.42 -7.41
C LEU A 125 -10.16 -3.84 -6.90
N ASN A 126 -9.75 -4.15 -5.67
CA ASN A 126 -9.93 -5.47 -5.05
C ASN A 126 -9.42 -6.63 -5.94
N THR A 127 -8.40 -6.36 -6.75
CA THR A 127 -7.92 -7.25 -7.81
C THR A 127 -6.47 -7.60 -7.51
N SER A 128 -6.24 -8.81 -6.99
CA SER A 128 -4.92 -9.24 -6.53
C SER A 128 -4.24 -10.08 -7.60
N ILE A 129 -3.08 -9.64 -8.08
CA ILE A 129 -2.28 -10.38 -9.07
C ILE A 129 -1.68 -11.62 -8.42
N ARG A 130 -1.84 -12.78 -9.07
CA ARG A 130 -1.40 -14.09 -8.57
C ARG A 130 -0.36 -14.77 -9.44
N ARG A 131 -0.34 -14.46 -10.73
CA ARG A 131 0.54 -15.10 -11.70
C ARG A 131 0.81 -14.17 -12.86
N VAL A 132 1.92 -14.39 -13.56
CA VAL A 132 2.22 -13.73 -14.82
C VAL A 132 2.40 -14.74 -15.94
N LYS A 133 2.20 -14.33 -17.18
CA LYS A 133 2.61 -15.08 -18.37
C LYS A 133 3.68 -14.29 -19.10
N LYS A 134 4.78 -14.97 -19.39
CA LYS A 134 5.90 -14.45 -20.17
C LYS A 134 6.17 -15.32 -21.39
N GLU A 135 6.70 -14.71 -22.43
CA GLU A 135 7.24 -15.38 -23.60
C GLU A 135 8.68 -14.92 -23.77
N LYS A 136 9.63 -15.85 -23.63
CA LYS A 136 11.07 -15.53 -23.53
C LYS A 136 11.30 -14.48 -22.43
N ASN A 137 11.77 -13.29 -22.79
CA ASN A 137 12.07 -12.17 -21.88
C ASN A 137 11.01 -11.06 -21.92
N ARG A 138 9.82 -11.33 -22.48
CA ARG A 138 8.73 -10.35 -22.57
C ARG A 138 7.53 -10.79 -21.72
N LEU A 139 7.06 -9.90 -20.86
CA LEU A 139 5.80 -10.08 -20.14
C LEU A 139 4.63 -9.88 -21.11
N ILE A 140 3.63 -10.77 -21.04
CA ILE A 140 2.48 -10.78 -21.97
C ILE A 140 1.18 -10.45 -21.23
N SER A 141 1.01 -11.00 -20.03
CA SER A 141 -0.17 -10.78 -19.22
C SER A 141 0.06 -11.02 -17.74
N VAL A 142 -0.79 -10.40 -16.92
CA VAL A 142 -0.95 -10.72 -15.50
C VAL A 142 -2.30 -11.40 -15.28
N PHE A 143 -2.32 -12.37 -14.38
CA PHE A 143 -3.52 -13.07 -13.94
C PHE A 143 -3.84 -12.61 -12.54
N ALA A 144 -5.07 -12.14 -12.34
CA ALA A 144 -5.51 -11.56 -11.09
C ALA A 144 -6.87 -12.10 -10.66
N SER A 145 -7.04 -12.20 -9.35
CA SER A 145 -8.26 -12.67 -8.71
C SER A 145 -8.99 -11.52 -8.04
N GLN A 146 -10.29 -11.41 -8.29
CA GLN A 146 -11.18 -10.45 -7.65
C GLN A 146 -12.20 -11.21 -6.79
N LEU A 147 -11.88 -11.35 -5.50
CA LEU A 147 -12.61 -12.23 -4.58
C LEU A 147 -14.09 -11.85 -4.41
N GLY A 148 -14.39 -10.55 -4.28
CA GLY A 148 -15.76 -10.09 -4.02
C GLY A 148 -16.75 -10.40 -5.15
N SER A 149 -16.26 -10.62 -6.37
CA SER A 149 -17.04 -10.98 -7.55
C SER A 149 -16.73 -12.39 -8.09
N GLU A 150 -15.86 -13.13 -7.41
CA GLU A 150 -15.37 -14.47 -7.81
C GLU A 150 -14.87 -14.51 -9.28
N ARG A 151 -14.21 -13.43 -9.72
CA ARG A 151 -13.67 -13.29 -11.09
C ARG A 151 -12.19 -13.60 -11.13
N GLU A 152 -11.78 -14.34 -12.15
CA GLU A 152 -10.38 -14.53 -12.53
C GLU A 152 -10.14 -13.81 -13.85
N LEU A 153 -9.20 -12.87 -13.83
CA LEU A 153 -8.94 -11.95 -14.92
C LEU A 153 -7.59 -12.27 -15.55
N GLU A 154 -7.54 -12.32 -16.88
CA GLU A 154 -6.30 -12.15 -17.62
C GLU A 154 -6.24 -10.73 -18.18
N ILE A 155 -5.27 -9.94 -17.71
CA ILE A 155 -5.04 -8.57 -18.16
C ILE A 155 -3.78 -8.56 -19.02
N LYS A 156 -3.96 -8.29 -20.31
CA LYS A 156 -2.90 -8.25 -21.33
C LYS A 156 -2.44 -6.82 -21.57
N GLY A 157 -1.16 -6.63 -21.82
CA GLY A 157 -0.68 -5.35 -22.31
C GLY A 157 0.70 -5.40 -22.94
N ASP A 158 1.09 -4.28 -23.54
CA ASP A 158 2.36 -4.15 -24.25
C ASP A 158 3.51 -3.77 -23.32
N LEU A 159 3.22 -2.92 -22.32
CA LEU A 159 4.15 -2.50 -21.28
C LEU A 159 3.56 -2.74 -19.89
N PHE A 160 4.44 -2.97 -18.92
CA PHE A 160 4.07 -3.22 -17.54
C PHE A 160 4.91 -2.35 -16.59
N VAL A 161 4.24 -1.77 -15.60
CA VAL A 161 4.89 -1.11 -14.46
C VAL A 161 4.56 -1.93 -13.22
N ASP A 162 5.60 -2.44 -12.57
CA ASP A 162 5.45 -3.01 -11.23
C ASP A 162 5.62 -1.90 -10.18
N ALA A 163 4.50 -1.46 -9.64
CA ALA A 163 4.39 -0.56 -8.50
C ALA A 163 3.75 -1.26 -7.29
N THR A 164 3.88 -2.58 -7.20
CA THR A 164 3.50 -3.35 -6.01
C THR A 164 4.56 -3.14 -4.92
N GLY A 165 4.14 -3.20 -3.65
CA GLY A 165 5.03 -2.87 -2.52
C GLY A 165 6.32 -3.71 -2.48
N ASP A 166 6.21 -5.00 -2.76
CA ASP A 166 7.33 -5.96 -2.71
C ASP A 166 7.86 -6.38 -4.08
N GLY A 167 7.44 -5.71 -5.17
CA GLY A 167 7.85 -6.09 -6.54
C GLY A 167 7.33 -7.47 -6.96
N VAL A 168 6.10 -7.81 -6.60
CA VAL A 168 5.47 -9.13 -6.82
C VAL A 168 5.47 -9.53 -8.30
N VAL A 169 5.20 -8.58 -9.20
CA VAL A 169 5.11 -8.88 -10.64
C VAL A 169 6.50 -9.12 -11.22
N ALA A 170 7.49 -8.31 -10.83
CA ALA A 170 8.89 -8.48 -11.19
C ALA A 170 9.44 -9.81 -10.68
N TYR A 171 9.17 -10.15 -9.41
CA TYR A 171 9.53 -11.44 -8.83
C TYR A 171 8.92 -12.61 -9.60
N LEU A 172 7.60 -12.57 -9.85
CA LEU A 172 6.90 -13.63 -10.61
C LEU A 172 7.38 -13.74 -12.08
N ALA A 173 7.84 -12.63 -12.68
CA ALA A 173 8.43 -12.64 -14.00
C ALA A 173 9.85 -13.27 -14.02
N GLY A 174 10.48 -13.42 -12.86
CA GLY A 174 11.85 -13.88 -12.69
C GLY A 174 12.87 -12.79 -12.97
N ALA A 175 12.53 -11.53 -12.69
CA ALA A 175 13.50 -10.44 -12.69
C ALA A 175 14.51 -10.62 -11.54
N GLU A 176 15.73 -10.11 -11.74
CA GLU A 176 16.70 -10.01 -10.66
C GLU A 176 16.24 -8.99 -9.61
N TYR A 177 16.44 -9.31 -8.33
CA TYR A 177 16.04 -8.46 -7.22
C TYR A 177 17.01 -8.60 -6.04
N ARG A 178 16.96 -7.63 -5.13
CA ARG A 178 17.70 -7.60 -3.87
C ARG A 178 16.75 -7.35 -2.72
N MET A 179 17.07 -7.93 -1.55
CA MET A 179 16.44 -7.59 -0.29
C MET A 179 17.51 -7.06 0.66
N GLY A 180 17.20 -6.00 1.42
CA GLY A 180 18.17 -5.31 2.25
C GLY A 180 18.85 -4.17 1.52
N ARG A 181 19.97 -3.70 2.09
CA ARG A 181 20.75 -2.58 1.59
C ARG A 181 22.05 -3.09 0.99
N GLU A 182 22.41 -2.55 -0.15
CA GLU A 182 23.70 -2.72 -0.81
C GLU A 182 24.86 -2.09 -0.06
N GLY A 183 26.05 -2.60 -0.31
CA GLY A 183 27.28 -1.98 0.16
C GLY A 183 27.69 -0.84 -0.78
N LYS A 184 28.27 0.22 -0.22
CA LYS A 184 28.77 1.40 -0.96
C LYS A 184 29.60 1.05 -2.20
N ASP A 185 30.42 0.00 -2.13
CA ASP A 185 31.38 -0.37 -3.18
C ASP A 185 30.71 -1.02 -4.40
N GLU A 186 29.44 -1.44 -4.28
CA GLU A 186 28.72 -2.12 -5.36
C GLU A 186 28.28 -1.18 -6.49
N PHE A 187 27.81 0.02 -6.13
CA PHE A 187 27.30 1.03 -7.07
C PHE A 187 27.88 2.44 -6.86
N ASP A 188 28.96 2.57 -6.08
CA ASP A 188 29.58 3.85 -5.71
C ASP A 188 28.61 4.81 -4.99
N GLU A 189 27.77 4.23 -4.12
CA GLU A 189 26.78 4.99 -3.36
C GLU A 189 27.34 5.48 -2.02
N LYS A 190 27.74 6.76 -1.98
CA LYS A 190 28.38 7.40 -0.82
C LYS A 190 27.67 7.21 0.52
N TRP A 191 26.33 7.12 0.51
CA TRP A 191 25.52 7.06 1.74
C TRP A 191 25.03 5.65 2.08
N ALA A 192 25.34 4.65 1.26
CA ALA A 192 25.05 3.25 1.55
C ALA A 192 25.98 2.70 2.65
N PRO A 193 25.61 1.61 3.36
CA PRO A 193 26.47 1.01 4.38
C PRO A 193 27.78 0.48 3.77
N ASP A 194 28.83 0.31 4.60
CA ASP A 194 30.12 -0.22 4.15
C ASP A 194 30.03 -1.66 3.61
N LYS A 195 29.09 -2.45 4.13
CA LYS A 195 28.82 -3.82 3.71
C LYS A 195 27.31 -4.02 3.53
N PRO A 196 26.88 -4.92 2.63
CA PRO A 196 25.47 -5.26 2.51
C PRO A 196 24.91 -5.79 3.83
N ASP A 197 23.68 -5.40 4.14
CA ASP A 197 22.96 -5.89 5.33
C ASP A 197 21.44 -5.96 5.11
N MET A 198 20.73 -6.54 6.09
CA MET A 198 19.27 -6.65 6.09
C MET A 198 18.61 -5.50 6.83
N GLY A 199 19.17 -4.28 6.76
CA GLY A 199 18.59 -3.09 7.36
C GLY A 199 17.33 -2.60 6.64
N ILE A 200 16.26 -3.39 6.73
CA ILE A 200 14.93 -3.10 6.19
C ILE A 200 14.02 -2.54 7.27
N MET A 201 13.01 -1.77 6.86
CA MET A 201 11.98 -1.27 7.78
C MET A 201 11.08 -2.42 8.25
N GLY A 202 10.59 -2.31 9.48
CA GLY A 202 9.60 -3.24 10.02
C GLY A 202 8.18 -2.93 9.55
N ASN A 203 7.25 -3.80 9.93
CA ASN A 203 5.81 -3.54 9.77
C ASN A 203 5.29 -2.80 11.01
N SER A 204 4.18 -2.08 10.84
CA SER A 204 3.51 -1.34 11.91
C SER A 204 2.00 -1.58 11.87
N LEU A 205 1.33 -1.39 13.00
CA LEU A 205 -0.12 -1.30 13.08
C LEU A 205 -0.49 0.04 13.68
N LEU A 206 -1.20 0.85 12.90
CA LEU A 206 -1.73 2.09 13.38
C LEU A 206 -3.02 1.83 14.16
N PHE A 207 -3.06 2.25 15.42
CA PHE A 207 -4.27 2.19 16.24
C PHE A 207 -4.86 3.59 16.39
N ALA A 208 -6.17 3.75 16.19
CA ALA A 208 -6.82 5.05 16.34
C ALA A 208 -7.27 5.27 17.78
N VAL A 209 -7.03 6.46 18.29
CA VAL A 209 -7.53 6.92 19.60
C VAL A 209 -8.61 7.96 19.38
N ARG A 210 -9.59 8.09 20.27
CA ARG A 210 -10.53 9.20 20.21
C ARG A 210 -10.85 9.66 21.61
N ASP A 211 -10.79 10.97 21.84
CA ASP A 211 -11.35 11.55 23.05
C ASP A 211 -12.87 11.46 22.99
N VAL A 212 -13.47 10.80 24.00
CA VAL A 212 -14.91 10.60 24.14
C VAL A 212 -15.51 11.45 25.26
N GLY A 213 -14.72 12.33 25.89
CA GLY A 213 -15.18 13.25 26.95
C GLY A 213 -15.47 12.61 28.30
N LYS A 214 -15.14 11.32 28.47
CA LYS A 214 -15.31 10.57 29.73
C LYS A 214 -14.22 9.51 29.90
N PRO A 215 -13.89 9.11 31.14
CA PRO A 215 -12.98 7.99 31.37
C PRO A 215 -13.48 6.71 30.69
N VAL A 216 -12.59 6.05 29.94
CA VAL A 216 -12.85 4.75 29.30
C VAL A 216 -11.91 3.72 29.92
N PRO A 217 -12.40 2.81 30.77
CA PRO A 217 -11.55 1.76 31.30
C PRO A 217 -11.12 0.82 30.18
N PHE A 218 -9.81 0.67 29.98
CA PHE A 218 -9.25 -0.34 29.10
C PHE A 218 -8.84 -1.57 29.92
N ARG A 219 -9.18 -2.76 29.42
CA ARG A 219 -8.72 -4.03 29.99
C ARG A 219 -7.94 -4.76 28.89
N PRO A 220 -6.60 -4.77 28.93
CA PRO A 220 -5.84 -5.44 27.89
C PRO A 220 -6.10 -6.95 27.93
N PRO A 221 -6.03 -7.63 26.77
CA PRO A 221 -5.95 -9.08 26.74
C PRO A 221 -4.75 -9.60 27.53
N SER A 222 -4.83 -10.85 28.01
CA SER A 222 -3.77 -11.46 28.84
C SER A 222 -2.42 -11.61 28.14
N TRP A 223 -2.42 -11.58 26.80
CA TRP A 223 -1.24 -11.70 25.94
C TRP A 223 -0.64 -10.36 25.53
N ALA A 224 -1.21 -9.22 25.96
CA ALA A 224 -0.62 -7.91 25.71
C ALA A 224 0.71 -7.75 26.46
N GLU A 225 1.63 -7.00 25.87
CA GLU A 225 2.92 -6.72 26.50
C GLU A 225 2.75 -5.83 27.73
N LYS A 226 3.54 -6.07 28.78
CA LYS A 226 3.45 -5.29 30.01
C LYS A 226 4.60 -4.28 30.06
N TYR A 227 4.27 -3.01 29.86
CA TYR A 227 5.23 -1.94 30.02
C TYR A 227 5.14 -1.31 31.41
N PRO A 228 6.26 -1.20 32.15
CA PRO A 228 6.31 -0.35 33.33
C PRO A 228 5.98 1.10 32.96
N ALA A 229 5.17 1.78 33.77
CA ALA A 229 4.78 3.18 33.52
C ALA A 229 5.98 4.14 33.45
N ASP A 230 7.09 3.77 34.08
CA ASP A 230 8.34 4.52 34.10
C ASP A 230 9.34 4.09 33.00
N SER A 231 8.92 3.22 32.08
CA SER A 231 9.73 2.75 30.95
C SER A 231 10.30 3.90 30.13
N VAL A 232 11.61 3.86 29.87
CA VAL A 232 12.31 4.82 29.01
C VAL A 232 11.73 4.80 27.58
N ALA A 233 11.26 3.63 27.12
CA ALA A 233 10.65 3.49 25.80
C ALA A 233 9.39 4.35 25.66
N LEU A 234 8.56 4.43 26.71
CA LEU A 234 7.36 5.28 26.72
C LEU A 234 7.71 6.76 26.94
N LYS A 235 8.66 7.06 27.82
CA LYS A 235 9.06 8.45 28.12
C LYS A 235 9.65 9.21 26.93
N THR A 236 10.30 8.50 26.00
CA THR A 236 10.97 9.10 24.83
C THR A 236 10.10 9.14 23.58
N ARG A 237 8.82 8.77 23.69
CA ARG A 237 7.87 8.73 22.57
C ARG A 237 6.73 9.72 22.81
N PHE A 238 6.25 10.30 21.71
CA PHE A 238 5.14 11.24 21.77
C PHE A 238 3.81 10.47 21.83
N HIS A 239 3.16 10.53 22.99
CA HIS A 239 1.83 9.94 23.21
C HIS A 239 0.71 10.99 23.17
N ASN A 240 1.07 12.27 23.11
CA ASN A 240 0.18 13.42 23.31
C ASN A 240 -0.29 14.11 22.01
N ARG A 241 0.02 13.56 20.84
CA ARG A 241 -0.33 14.16 19.55
C ARG A 241 -1.14 13.21 18.69
N LEU A 242 -2.41 13.60 18.47
CA LEU A 242 -3.31 13.10 17.44
C LEU A 242 -3.57 11.58 17.53
N PRO A 243 -4.64 11.07 16.89
CA PRO A 243 -5.03 9.68 17.11
C PRO A 243 -4.14 8.70 16.33
N GLY A 244 -3.22 8.07 17.05
CA GLY A 244 -2.49 6.87 16.64
C GLY A 244 -0.97 7.00 16.60
N TYR A 245 -0.29 5.92 16.99
CA TYR A 245 1.17 5.84 17.07
C TYR A 245 1.70 4.98 15.94
N TRP A 246 2.51 5.56 15.05
CA TRP A 246 3.12 4.86 13.91
C TRP A 246 4.48 4.23 14.25
N TRP A 247 5.13 4.69 15.33
CA TRP A 247 6.49 4.30 15.71
C TRP A 247 6.62 2.90 16.30
N ILE A 248 5.51 2.17 16.48
CA ILE A 248 5.51 0.78 16.95
C ILE A 248 5.77 -0.11 15.74
N GLU A 249 7.04 -0.47 15.54
CA GLU A 249 7.47 -1.26 14.39
C GLU A 249 8.16 -2.55 14.84
N VAL A 250 7.86 -3.66 14.16
CA VAL A 250 8.52 -4.94 14.35
C VAL A 250 9.03 -5.42 12.99
N GLY A 251 10.33 -5.69 12.92
CA GLY A 251 10.99 -6.21 11.71
C GLY A 251 11.95 -7.32 12.09
N PHE A 252 12.96 -7.04 12.90
CA PHE A 252 13.90 -8.04 13.40
C PHE A 252 13.34 -8.83 14.61
N PRO A 253 13.59 -10.15 14.75
CA PRO A 253 14.39 -11.03 13.87
C PRO A 253 13.59 -11.71 12.75
N TYR A 254 12.38 -11.24 12.48
CA TYR A 254 11.45 -11.86 11.54
C TYR A 254 11.77 -11.53 10.08
N HIS A 255 11.33 -12.38 9.16
CA HIS A 255 11.35 -12.05 7.74
C HIS A 255 10.07 -11.29 7.38
N THR A 256 10.17 -10.02 6.96
CA THR A 256 9.02 -9.10 6.75
C THR A 256 7.94 -9.63 5.81
N ILE A 257 8.32 -10.42 4.80
CA ILE A 257 7.40 -11.08 3.87
C ILE A 257 6.86 -12.41 4.42
N PHE A 258 7.72 -13.38 4.72
CA PHE A 258 7.29 -14.75 5.06
C PHE A 258 6.69 -14.89 6.47
N ASP A 259 7.09 -14.04 7.42
CA ASP A 259 6.59 -14.05 8.79
C ASP A 259 5.52 -12.96 9.03
N ASN A 260 4.88 -12.44 7.97
CA ASN A 260 3.92 -11.33 8.08
C ASN A 260 2.86 -11.53 9.18
N GLU A 261 2.26 -12.72 9.27
CA GLU A 261 1.24 -13.00 10.30
C GLU A 261 1.82 -13.02 11.72
N LYS A 262 3.04 -13.56 11.91
CA LYS A 262 3.72 -13.53 13.22
C LYS A 262 4.09 -12.11 13.62
N ILE A 263 4.57 -11.32 12.65
CA ILE A 263 4.89 -9.90 12.86
C ILE A 263 3.61 -9.15 13.26
N ARG A 264 2.49 -9.40 12.59
CA ARG A 264 1.19 -8.81 12.93
C ARG A 264 0.76 -9.15 14.36
N GLU A 265 0.90 -10.41 14.78
CA GLU A 265 0.59 -10.84 16.15
C GLU A 265 1.48 -10.13 17.19
N GLU A 266 2.78 -10.03 16.94
CA GLU A 266 3.73 -9.39 17.84
C GLU A 266 3.51 -7.87 17.93
N ILE A 267 3.28 -7.21 16.80
CA ILE A 267 2.92 -5.78 16.79
C ILE A 267 1.65 -5.54 17.59
N MET A 268 0.62 -6.38 17.40
CA MET A 268 -0.65 -6.23 18.11
C MET A 268 -0.48 -6.41 19.63
N ARG A 269 0.37 -7.36 20.06
CA ARG A 269 0.76 -7.51 21.47
C ARG A 269 1.38 -6.23 22.03
N HIS A 270 2.28 -5.59 21.28
CA HIS A 270 2.92 -4.34 21.70
C HIS A 270 1.97 -3.13 21.66
N VAL A 271 1.15 -2.99 20.63
CA VAL A 271 0.17 -1.90 20.49
C VAL A 271 -0.79 -1.87 21.68
N LEU A 272 -1.35 -3.02 22.06
CA LEU A 272 -2.26 -3.11 23.20
C LEU A 272 -1.52 -2.91 24.53
N GLY A 273 -0.25 -3.32 24.60
CA GLY A 273 0.60 -3.11 25.77
C GLY A 273 0.94 -1.64 26.00
N VAL A 274 1.32 -0.91 24.95
CA VAL A 274 1.64 0.52 25.02
C VAL A 274 0.42 1.36 25.43
N TRP A 275 -0.79 0.90 25.08
CA TRP A 275 -2.03 1.59 25.44
C TRP A 275 -2.47 1.38 26.89
N ASN A 276 -2.05 0.28 27.54
CA ASN A 276 -2.43 -0.06 28.91
C ASN A 276 -1.60 0.68 29.96
#